data_AF-A0AAU5QFI1-F1
#
_entry.id   AF-A0AAU5QFI1-F1
#
_cell.length_a   1.000
_cell.length_b   1.000
_cell.length_c   1.000
_cell.angle_alpha   90.00
_cell.angle_beta   90.00
_cell.angle_gamma   90.00
#
_symmetry.space_group_name_H-M   'P 1'
#
loop_
_entity.id
_entity.type
_entity.pdbx_description
1 polymer ?
#
loop_
_entity_poly.entity_id
_entity_poly.type
_entity_poly.pdbx_seq_one_letter_code
_entity_poly.pdbx_strand_id
1 'polypeptide(L)'
;MRAVRILLIIGVILGGLFVAADRLALSMAESEAAEKIRSSQGLRSTPEVSIKGFPFLTQVMAKELDEVGISLQGITATASGRTVNVTEVRAELVEVKIKDNYSSAVAARAEGSARISYADLGKAAPAGAKVGYAGAERAAKGQVKVVGPLLEVLEGAGIQVPRTFESLLKGREATVYSTVELEGGNTVKLKADSLPKLPVPGFDDEIRRALDYDLKIEGMPAGLKLDRAEVTEDGLKFTGTGTNVSLVG
;
A
#
# COMPACT_ATOMS: atom_id res chain seq x y z
N MET A 1 8.53 -59.24 -14.19
CA MET A 1 9.39 -58.23 -14.86
C MET A 1 8.64 -57.37 -15.88
N ARG A 2 7.98 -57.93 -16.91
CA ARG A 2 7.29 -57.14 -17.96
C ARG A 2 6.06 -56.35 -17.48
N ALA A 3 5.16 -56.98 -16.72
CA ALA A 3 3.96 -56.32 -16.20
C ALA A 3 4.29 -55.15 -15.24
N VAL A 4 5.29 -55.34 -14.36
CA VAL A 4 5.80 -54.29 -13.48
C VAL A 4 6.35 -53.11 -14.28
N ARG A 5 7.12 -53.38 -15.34
CA ARG A 5 7.66 -52.33 -16.21
C ARG A 5 6.55 -51.55 -16.92
N ILE A 6 5.51 -52.22 -17.41
CA ILE A 6 4.36 -51.58 -18.07
C ILE A 6 3.58 -50.71 -17.07
N LEU A 7 3.30 -51.23 -15.86
CA LEU A 7 2.64 -50.46 -14.81
C LEU A 7 3.45 -49.23 -14.40
N LEU A 8 4.77 -49.35 -14.30
CA LEU A 8 5.64 -48.21 -14.01
C LEU A 8 5.59 -47.16 -15.13
N ILE A 9 5.64 -47.58 -16.41
CA ILE A 9 5.54 -46.66 -17.55
C ILE A 9 4.20 -45.93 -17.56
N ILE A 10 3.10 -46.67 -17.39
CA ILE A 10 1.76 -46.08 -17.32
C ILE A 10 1.67 -45.11 -16.14
N GLY A 11 2.19 -45.50 -14.97
CA GLY A 11 2.23 -44.63 -13.80
C GLY A 11 3.01 -43.33 -14.04
N VAL A 12 4.17 -43.41 -14.70
CA VAL A 12 4.96 -42.22 -15.07
C VAL A 12 4.22 -41.34 -16.08
N ILE A 13 3.59 -41.93 -17.09
CA ILE A 13 2.82 -41.17 -18.09
C ILE A 13 1.63 -40.46 -17.44
N LEU A 14 0.84 -41.18 -16.64
CA LEU A 14 -0.31 -40.61 -15.93
C LEU A 14 0.13 -39.55 -14.92
N GLY A 15 1.23 -39.79 -14.21
CA GLY A 15 1.85 -38.80 -13.33
C GLY A 15 2.23 -37.54 -14.08
N GLY A 16 2.91 -37.68 -15.22
CA GLY A 16 3.28 -36.54 -16.08
C GLY A 16 2.07 -35.76 -16.59
N LEU A 17 1.02 -36.44 -17.06
CA LEU A 17 -0.23 -35.81 -17.50
C LEU A 17 -0.94 -35.08 -16.36
N PHE A 18 -0.94 -35.66 -15.16
CA PHE A 18 -1.52 -35.02 -13.99
C PHE A 18 -0.80 -33.71 -13.64
N VAL A 19 0.54 -33.71 -13.61
CA VAL A 19 1.32 -32.49 -13.36
C VAL A 19 1.06 -31.42 -14.42
N ALA A 20 0.95 -31.81 -15.70
CA ALA A 20 0.63 -30.87 -16.77
C ALA A 20 -0.75 -30.25 -16.60
N ALA A 21 -1.78 -31.06 -16.30
CA ALA A 21 -3.13 -30.56 -16.05
C ALA A 21 -3.20 -29.63 -14.83
N ASP A 22 -2.50 -29.99 -13.75
CA ASP A 22 -2.41 -29.18 -12.52
C ASP A 22 -1.86 -27.78 -12.79
N ARG A 23 -0.76 -27.69 -13.54
CA ARG A 23 -0.12 -26.40 -13.87
C ARG A 23 -0.91 -25.55 -14.85
N LEU A 24 -1.63 -26.18 -15.78
CA LEU A 24 -2.55 -25.44 -16.66
C LEU A 24 -3.72 -24.86 -15.87
N ALA A 25 -4.32 -25.64 -14.97
CA ALA A 25 -5.42 -25.17 -14.12
C ALA A 25 -4.99 -24.01 -13.21
N LEU A 26 -3.78 -24.08 -12.64
CA LEU A 26 -3.20 -23.01 -11.82
C LEU A 26 -3.09 -21.69 -12.60
N SER A 27 -2.47 -21.71 -13.78
CA SER A 27 -2.27 -20.49 -14.58
C SER A 27 -3.59 -19.86 -15.02
N MET A 28 -4.59 -20.68 -15.33
CA MET A 28 -5.94 -20.20 -15.65
C MET A 28 -6.60 -19.57 -14.42
N ALA A 29 -6.47 -20.18 -13.24
CA ALA A 29 -7.05 -19.67 -12.01
C ALA A 29 -6.42 -18.33 -11.57
N GLU A 30 -5.10 -18.18 -11.70
CA GLU A 30 -4.39 -16.93 -11.42
C GLU A 30 -4.89 -15.80 -12.33
N SER A 31 -5.05 -16.08 -13.63
CA SER A 31 -5.54 -15.11 -14.61
C SER A 31 -6.99 -14.69 -14.34
N GLU A 32 -7.86 -15.66 -14.04
CA GLU A 32 -9.27 -15.40 -13.72
C GLU A 32 -9.42 -14.60 -12.42
N ALA A 33 -8.64 -14.95 -11.39
CA ALA A 33 -8.62 -14.21 -10.13
C ALA A 33 -8.15 -12.76 -10.34
N ALA A 34 -7.12 -12.55 -11.16
CA ALA A 34 -6.64 -11.21 -11.50
C ALA A 34 -7.71 -10.36 -12.20
N GLU A 35 -8.40 -10.92 -13.19
CA GLU A 35 -9.46 -10.21 -13.93
C GLU A 35 -10.70 -9.95 -13.04
N LYS A 36 -11.01 -10.88 -12.13
CA LYS A 36 -12.09 -10.69 -11.15
C LYS A 36 -11.76 -9.55 -10.15
N ILE A 37 -10.53 -9.47 -9.67
CA ILE A 37 -10.08 -8.37 -8.80
C ILE A 37 -10.13 -7.05 -9.59
N ARG A 38 -9.62 -7.02 -10.83
CA ARG A 38 -9.65 -5.84 -11.69
C ARG A 38 -11.07 -5.30 -11.88
N SER A 39 -12.01 -6.17 -12.25
CA SER A 39 -13.39 -5.78 -12.53
C SER A 39 -14.17 -5.38 -11.27
N SER A 40 -14.01 -6.11 -10.16
CA SER A 40 -14.70 -5.81 -8.89
C SER A 40 -14.21 -4.52 -8.23
N GLN A 41 -12.91 -4.23 -8.33
CA GLN A 41 -12.29 -3.05 -7.73
C GLN A 41 -12.16 -1.86 -8.70
N GLY A 42 -12.67 -2.00 -9.93
CA GLY A 42 -12.62 -0.93 -10.95
C GLY A 42 -11.20 -0.51 -11.32
N LEU A 43 -10.24 -1.43 -11.30
CA LEU A 43 -8.83 -1.13 -11.54
C LEU A 43 -8.57 -0.85 -13.02
N ARG A 44 -7.66 0.08 -13.29
CA ARG A 44 -7.25 0.42 -14.66
C ARG A 44 -6.36 -0.66 -15.27
N SER A 45 -5.49 -1.26 -14.46
CA SER A 45 -4.57 -2.32 -14.82
C SER A 45 -4.99 -3.66 -14.19
N THR A 46 -4.62 -4.76 -14.83
CA THR A 46 -4.82 -6.11 -14.28
C THR A 46 -3.77 -6.37 -13.20
N PRO A 47 -4.17 -6.77 -11.98
CA PRO A 47 -3.23 -7.15 -10.94
C PRO A 47 -2.49 -8.43 -11.32
N GLU A 48 -1.36 -8.65 -10.68
CA GLU A 48 -0.67 -9.94 -10.71
C GLU A 48 -1.14 -10.76 -9.51
N VAL A 49 -1.59 -11.99 -9.77
CA VAL A 49 -1.99 -12.95 -8.75
C VAL A 49 -1.12 -14.18 -8.92
N SER A 50 -0.56 -14.67 -7.82
CA SER A 50 0.24 -15.89 -7.78
C SER A 50 -0.31 -16.81 -6.70
N ILE A 51 -0.53 -18.07 -7.02
CA ILE A 51 -0.99 -19.08 -6.07
C ILE A 51 0.11 -20.13 -5.97
N LYS A 52 0.69 -20.28 -4.78
CA LYS A 52 1.76 -21.24 -4.54
C LYS A 52 1.20 -22.56 -4.00
N GLY A 53 2.08 -23.55 -3.91
CA GLY A 53 1.75 -24.91 -3.48
C GLY A 53 1.56 -25.87 -4.66
N PHE A 54 1.68 -27.17 -4.36
CA PHE A 54 1.60 -28.24 -5.35
C PHE A 54 1.16 -29.56 -4.69
N PRO A 55 0.20 -30.31 -5.27
CA PRO A 55 -0.60 -29.97 -6.47
C PRO A 55 -1.68 -28.92 -6.20
N PHE A 56 -1.88 -27.98 -7.12
CA PHE A 56 -2.91 -26.94 -7.02
C PHE A 56 -4.34 -27.52 -6.97
N LEU A 57 -4.64 -28.51 -7.82
CA LEU A 57 -5.97 -29.13 -7.87
C LEU A 57 -6.36 -29.76 -6.54
N THR A 58 -5.40 -30.34 -5.81
CA THR A 58 -5.63 -30.89 -4.47
C THR A 58 -6.01 -29.80 -3.47
N GLN A 59 -5.31 -28.66 -3.50
CA GLN A 59 -5.59 -27.50 -2.66
C GLN A 59 -6.99 -26.95 -2.90
N VAL A 60 -7.37 -26.77 -4.17
CA VAL A 60 -8.73 -26.31 -4.55
C VAL A 60 -9.79 -27.30 -4.07
N MET A 61 -9.58 -28.61 -4.24
CA MET A 61 -10.50 -29.63 -3.73
C MET A 61 -10.62 -29.60 -2.20
N ALA A 62 -9.52 -29.30 -1.49
CA ALA A 62 -9.51 -29.13 -0.05
C ALA A 62 -10.13 -27.78 0.40
N LYS A 63 -10.38 -26.84 -0.52
CA LYS A 63 -10.78 -25.45 -0.25
C LYS A 63 -9.78 -24.68 0.61
N GLU A 64 -8.52 -25.08 0.55
CA GLU A 64 -7.43 -24.47 1.31
C GLU A 64 -6.27 -24.22 0.34
N LEU A 65 -5.84 -22.96 0.23
CA LEU A 65 -4.67 -22.56 -0.55
C LEU A 65 -3.53 -22.24 0.42
N ASP A 66 -2.35 -22.79 0.16
CA ASP A 66 -1.19 -22.65 1.05
C ASP A 66 -0.73 -21.20 1.12
N GLU A 67 -0.56 -20.56 -0.04
CA GLU A 67 -0.11 -19.18 -0.13
C GLU A 67 -0.63 -18.50 -1.41
N VAL A 68 -1.13 -17.27 -1.27
CA VAL A 68 -1.63 -16.43 -2.36
C VAL A 68 -0.95 -15.07 -2.29
N GLY A 69 -0.21 -14.72 -3.34
CA GLY A 69 0.40 -13.40 -3.53
C GLY A 69 -0.41 -12.55 -4.49
N ILE A 70 -0.63 -11.28 -4.14
CA ILE A 70 -1.35 -10.31 -4.95
C ILE A 70 -0.47 -9.06 -5.08
N SER A 71 -0.32 -8.54 -6.30
CA SER A 71 0.41 -7.29 -6.58
C SER A 71 -0.43 -6.38 -7.47
N LEU A 72 -0.60 -5.15 -7.02
CA LEU A 72 -1.43 -4.10 -7.61
C LEU A 72 -0.57 -2.86 -7.83
N GLN A 73 -0.79 -2.18 -8.95
CA GLN A 73 -0.07 -0.94 -9.28
C GLN A 73 -1.05 0.18 -9.62
N GLY A 74 -0.78 1.38 -9.10
CA GLY A 74 -1.50 2.60 -9.43
C GLY A 74 -2.98 2.56 -9.03
N ILE A 75 -3.25 2.23 -7.76
CA ILE A 75 -4.61 2.21 -7.22
C ILE A 75 -4.94 3.53 -6.50
N THR A 76 -6.23 3.81 -6.39
CA THR A 76 -6.73 4.96 -5.66
C THR A 76 -7.30 4.50 -4.33
N ALA A 77 -6.78 5.03 -3.22
CA ALA A 77 -7.25 4.76 -1.87
C ALA A 77 -7.89 6.02 -1.26
N THR A 78 -8.66 5.84 -0.19
CA THR A 78 -9.25 6.94 0.57
C THR A 78 -8.66 6.98 1.97
N ALA A 79 -8.23 8.17 2.40
CA ALA A 79 -7.74 8.43 3.76
C ALA A 79 -8.39 9.71 4.30
N SER A 80 -9.14 9.59 5.39
CA SER A 80 -9.93 10.70 5.98
C SER A 80 -10.74 11.49 4.93
N GLY A 81 -11.45 10.79 4.03
CA GLY A 81 -12.23 11.39 2.95
C GLY A 81 -11.44 12.01 1.80
N ARG A 82 -10.10 11.91 1.79
CA ARG A 82 -9.23 12.36 0.69
C ARG A 82 -8.78 11.21 -0.18
N THR A 83 -8.74 11.46 -1.48
CA THR A 83 -8.26 10.52 -2.48
C THR A 83 -6.73 10.53 -2.54
N VAL A 84 -6.09 9.38 -2.31
CA VAL A 84 -4.64 9.19 -2.33
C VAL A 84 -4.29 8.14 -3.38
N ASN A 85 -3.39 8.47 -4.31
CA ASN A 85 -2.91 7.48 -5.26
C ASN A 85 -1.81 6.65 -4.61
N VAL A 86 -2.03 5.34 -4.52
CA VAL A 86 -1.05 4.38 -4.03
C VAL A 86 -0.38 3.75 -5.24
N THR A 87 0.93 3.94 -5.32
CA THR A 87 1.74 3.52 -6.47
C THR A 87 1.80 2.01 -6.59
N GLU A 88 1.92 1.32 -5.46
CA GLU A 88 2.04 -0.14 -5.43
C GLU A 88 1.44 -0.70 -4.14
N VAL A 89 0.72 -1.81 -4.27
CA VAL A 89 0.22 -2.61 -3.13
C VAL A 89 0.58 -4.06 -3.37
N ARG A 90 1.16 -4.70 -2.36
CA ARG A 90 1.43 -6.14 -2.34
C ARG A 90 0.76 -6.77 -1.13
N ALA A 91 0.23 -7.96 -1.31
CA ALA A 91 -0.29 -8.77 -0.22
C ALA A 91 0.18 -10.22 -0.39
N GLU A 92 0.61 -10.82 0.70
CA GLU A 92 0.94 -12.24 0.82
C GLU A 92 0.01 -12.84 1.87
N LEU A 93 -0.79 -13.81 1.44
CA LEU A 93 -1.82 -14.46 2.25
C LEU A 93 -1.38 -15.90 2.46
N VAL A 94 -1.38 -16.36 3.70
CA VAL A 94 -0.92 -17.71 4.07
C VAL A 94 -2.06 -18.49 4.72
N GLU A 95 -2.19 -19.77 4.35
CA GLU A 95 -3.25 -20.69 4.77
C GLU A 95 -4.64 -20.07 4.52
N VAL A 96 -4.98 -19.87 3.26
CA VAL A 96 -6.21 -19.24 2.81
C VAL A 96 -7.33 -20.27 2.71
N LYS A 97 -8.34 -20.14 3.58
CA LYS A 97 -9.52 -21.02 3.59
C LYS A 97 -10.66 -20.39 2.81
N ILE A 98 -11.10 -21.08 1.77
CA ILE A 98 -12.21 -20.64 0.92
C ILE A 98 -13.54 -21.03 1.57
N LYS A 99 -14.45 -20.06 1.69
CA LYS A 99 -15.78 -20.20 2.29
C LYS A 99 -16.88 -19.85 1.29
N ASP A 100 -18.13 -20.07 1.71
CA ASP A 100 -19.34 -19.61 1.02
C ASP A 100 -19.38 -19.95 -0.48
N ASN A 101 -19.07 -21.19 -0.84
CA ASN A 101 -19.03 -21.63 -2.24
C ASN A 101 -18.15 -20.73 -3.13
N TYR A 102 -16.94 -20.40 -2.65
CA TYR A 102 -15.95 -19.59 -3.38
C TYR A 102 -16.27 -18.09 -3.46
N SER A 103 -17.23 -17.58 -2.66
CA SER A 103 -17.52 -16.13 -2.61
C SER A 103 -16.78 -15.39 -1.49
N SER A 104 -16.11 -16.09 -0.57
CA SER A 104 -15.34 -15.46 0.50
C SER A 104 -14.11 -16.31 0.86
N ALA A 105 -13.12 -15.70 1.50
CA ALA A 105 -11.95 -16.41 2.01
C ALA A 105 -11.43 -15.81 3.31
N VAL A 106 -10.75 -16.62 4.11
CA VAL A 106 -10.07 -16.17 5.34
C VAL A 106 -8.63 -16.66 5.30
N ALA A 107 -7.68 -15.74 5.37
CA ALA A 107 -6.27 -16.07 5.50
C ALA A 107 -5.88 -16.19 6.98
N ALA A 108 -5.21 -17.28 7.37
CA ALA A 108 -4.75 -17.43 8.75
C ALA A 108 -3.74 -16.34 9.11
N ARG A 109 -2.85 -16.00 8.15
CA ARG A 109 -1.93 -14.87 8.24
C ARG A 109 -1.96 -14.06 6.95
N ALA A 110 -1.76 -12.76 7.07
CA ALA A 110 -1.55 -11.88 5.93
C ALA A 110 -0.40 -10.92 6.23
N GLU A 111 0.46 -10.71 5.24
CA GLU A 111 1.41 -9.62 5.20
C GLU A 111 1.07 -8.72 4.02
N GLY A 112 1.08 -7.41 4.24
CA GLY A 112 0.75 -6.43 3.22
C GLY A 112 1.78 -5.31 3.21
N SER A 113 2.04 -4.76 2.02
CA SER A 113 2.78 -3.52 1.87
C SER A 113 2.12 -2.60 0.87
N ALA A 114 2.22 -1.29 1.13
CA ALA A 114 1.74 -0.25 0.25
C ALA A 114 2.83 0.81 0.08
N ARG A 115 3.01 1.32 -1.13
CA ARG A 115 3.96 2.39 -1.43
C ARG A 115 3.24 3.56 -2.07
N ILE A 116 3.53 4.75 -1.58
CA ILE A 116 3.04 6.02 -2.13
C ILE A 116 4.24 6.82 -2.61
N SER A 117 4.26 7.15 -3.91
CA SER A 117 5.33 7.96 -4.49
C SER A 117 5.30 9.39 -3.97
N TYR A 118 6.46 10.06 -3.97
CA TYR A 118 6.54 11.49 -3.64
C TYR A 118 5.68 12.37 -4.55
N ALA A 119 5.55 12.00 -5.82
CA ALA A 119 4.69 12.71 -6.77
C ALA A 119 3.21 12.63 -6.36
N ASP A 120 2.77 11.49 -5.84
CA ASP A 120 1.40 11.32 -5.38
C ASP A 120 1.16 11.97 -4.01
N LEU A 121 2.15 11.95 -3.11
CA LEU A 121 2.09 12.71 -1.86
C LEU A 121 1.99 14.21 -2.12
N GLY A 122 2.70 14.73 -3.12
CA GLY A 122 2.61 16.13 -3.54
C GLY A 122 1.22 16.53 -4.04
N LYS A 123 0.45 15.61 -4.62
CA LYS A 123 -0.95 15.88 -5.05
C LYS A 123 -1.91 16.01 -3.88
N ALA A 124 -1.61 15.36 -2.76
CA ALA A 124 -2.38 15.46 -1.52
C ALA A 124 -1.88 16.57 -0.59
N ALA A 125 -0.71 17.15 -0.87
CA ALA A 125 -0.11 18.22 -0.10
C ALA A 125 -0.76 19.59 -0.40
N PRO A 126 -0.59 20.58 0.49
CA PRO A 126 -0.93 21.98 0.22
C PRO A 126 -0.43 22.47 -1.14
N ALA A 127 -1.20 23.35 -1.78
CA ALA A 127 -0.80 23.98 -3.04
C ALA A 127 0.63 24.58 -2.93
N GLY A 128 1.43 24.42 -3.98
CA GLY A 128 2.83 24.88 -4.00
C GLY A 128 3.82 23.98 -3.25
N ALA A 129 3.36 23.01 -2.44
CA ALA A 129 4.23 22.10 -1.71
C ALA A 129 4.65 20.90 -2.57
N LYS A 130 5.95 20.61 -2.60
CA LYS A 130 6.53 19.41 -3.19
C LYS A 130 7.11 18.53 -2.10
N VAL A 131 6.62 17.31 -1.99
CA VAL A 131 7.16 16.30 -1.08
C VAL A 131 8.30 15.56 -1.77
N GLY A 132 9.35 15.21 -1.05
CA GLY A 132 10.50 14.51 -1.56
C GLY A 132 11.35 13.85 -0.47
N TYR A 133 12.38 13.15 -0.91
CA TYR A 133 13.30 12.45 -0.02
C TYR A 133 14.17 13.44 0.79
N ALA A 134 14.28 13.20 2.10
CA ALA A 134 15.02 14.06 3.03
C ALA A 134 16.51 13.69 3.18
N GLY A 135 16.99 12.69 2.44
CA GLY A 135 18.30 12.08 2.60
C GLY A 135 18.31 10.96 3.65
N ALA A 136 19.30 10.05 3.55
CA ALA A 136 19.33 8.81 4.34
C ALA A 136 19.26 9.02 5.86
N GLU A 137 19.97 10.01 6.40
CA GLU A 137 19.98 10.28 7.85
C GLU A 137 18.62 10.72 8.40
N ARG A 138 17.85 11.47 7.60
CA ARG A 138 16.50 11.95 7.98
C ARG A 138 15.45 10.90 7.68
N ALA A 139 15.59 10.18 6.57
CA ALA A 139 14.72 9.05 6.24
C ALA A 139 14.79 7.95 7.31
N ALA A 140 15.98 7.69 7.87
CA ALA A 140 16.16 6.78 9.00
C ALA A 140 15.42 7.23 10.29
N LYS A 141 15.04 8.52 10.37
CA LYS A 141 14.21 9.08 11.44
C LYS A 141 12.72 9.19 11.04
N GLY A 142 12.33 8.64 9.90
CA GLY A 142 10.97 8.73 9.39
C GLY A 142 10.60 10.09 8.80
N GLN A 143 11.59 10.92 8.43
CA GLN A 143 11.35 12.29 7.95
C GLN A 143 11.30 12.38 6.42
N VAL A 144 10.26 13.05 5.91
CA VAL A 144 10.15 13.51 4.52
C VAL A 144 10.47 15.00 4.42
N LYS A 145 10.95 15.42 3.26
CA LYS A 145 11.23 16.83 2.96
C LYS A 145 10.07 17.42 2.17
N VAL A 146 9.59 18.57 2.60
CA VAL A 146 8.58 19.35 1.89
C VAL A 146 9.21 20.69 1.51
N VAL A 147 9.19 21.00 0.22
CA VAL A 147 9.75 22.24 -0.34
C VAL A 147 8.70 22.94 -1.17
N GLY A 148 8.60 24.26 -1.05
CA GLY A 148 7.73 25.04 -1.92
C GLY A 148 7.89 26.54 -1.71
N PRO A 149 7.31 27.37 -2.59
CA PRO A 149 7.20 28.80 -2.35
C PRO A 149 6.44 29.02 -1.03
N LEU A 150 7.08 29.71 -0.08
CA LEU A 150 6.57 29.83 1.28
C LEU A 150 5.15 30.40 1.33
N LEU A 151 4.87 31.40 0.50
CA LEU A 151 3.53 32.00 0.40
C LEU A 151 2.49 30.98 -0.07
N GLU A 152 2.75 30.25 -1.15
CA GLU A 152 1.83 29.25 -1.70
C GLU A 152 1.58 28.10 -0.71
N VAL A 153 2.63 27.62 -0.04
CA VAL A 153 2.51 26.54 0.95
C VAL A 153 1.63 26.97 2.13
N LEU A 154 1.80 28.21 2.62
CA LEU A 154 0.98 28.74 3.72
C LEU A 154 -0.48 28.90 3.29
N GLU A 155 -0.73 29.52 2.14
CA GLU A 155 -2.09 29.71 1.60
C GLU A 155 -2.76 28.36 1.31
N GLY A 156 -2.02 27.41 0.73
CA GLY A 156 -2.48 26.05 0.47
C GLY A 156 -2.76 25.24 1.73
N ALA A 157 -2.11 25.58 2.86
CA ALA A 157 -2.38 25.01 4.17
C ALA A 157 -3.58 25.69 4.87
N GLY A 158 -4.23 26.67 4.22
CA GLY A 158 -5.38 27.40 4.75
C GLY A 158 -5.01 28.58 5.65
N ILE A 159 -3.73 28.96 5.70
CA ILE A 159 -3.24 30.08 6.50
C ILE A 159 -3.41 31.36 5.69
N GLN A 160 -4.24 32.28 6.17
CA GLN A 160 -4.45 33.56 5.51
C GLN A 160 -3.27 34.49 5.78
N VAL A 161 -2.48 34.76 4.74
CA VAL A 161 -1.36 35.71 4.81
C VAL A 161 -1.88 37.12 4.52
N PRO A 162 -1.72 38.10 5.43
CA PRO A 162 -2.12 39.48 5.15
C PRO A 162 -1.25 40.08 4.03
N ARG A 163 -1.86 40.90 3.16
CA ARG A 163 -1.17 41.58 2.03
C ARG A 163 0.09 42.34 2.41
N THR A 164 0.15 42.86 3.64
CA THR A 164 1.32 43.56 4.18
C THR A 164 2.55 42.67 4.33
N PHE A 165 2.36 41.36 4.45
CA PHE A 165 3.43 40.36 4.59
C PHE A 165 3.71 39.60 3.28
N GLU A 166 2.80 39.62 2.30
CA GLU A 166 3.01 38.94 1.01
C GLU A 166 4.32 39.35 0.34
N SER A 167 4.63 40.66 0.32
CA SER A 167 5.87 41.17 -0.28
C SER A 167 7.14 40.69 0.43
N LEU A 168 7.05 40.36 1.72
CA LEU A 168 8.17 39.84 2.53
C LEU A 168 8.38 38.34 2.30
N LEU A 169 7.32 37.59 1.98
CA LEU A 169 7.34 36.15 1.78
C LEU A 169 7.51 35.74 0.31
N LYS A 170 7.19 36.63 -0.63
CA LYS A 170 7.33 36.38 -2.06
C LYS A 170 8.79 36.12 -2.44
N GLY A 171 9.03 35.03 -3.16
CA GLY A 171 10.37 34.59 -3.57
C GLY A 171 11.16 33.85 -2.48
N ARG A 172 10.60 33.65 -1.28
CA ARG A 172 11.18 32.76 -0.27
C ARG A 172 10.71 31.33 -0.47
N GLU A 173 11.62 30.39 -0.29
CA GLU A 173 11.30 28.96 -0.25
C GLU A 173 11.15 28.49 1.20
N ALA A 174 10.09 27.72 1.46
CA ALA A 174 9.93 26.95 2.68
C ALA A 174 10.63 25.60 2.50
N THR A 175 11.40 25.18 3.49
CA THR A 175 11.82 23.78 3.63
C THR A 175 11.36 23.29 4.99
N VAL A 176 10.46 22.31 4.99
CA VAL A 176 9.91 21.68 6.19
C VAL A 176 10.31 20.21 6.17
N TYR A 177 10.67 19.68 7.33
CA TYR A 177 10.84 18.24 7.53
C TYR A 177 9.66 17.74 8.36
N SER A 178 8.95 16.75 7.84
CA SER A 178 7.78 16.14 8.50
C SER A 178 8.08 14.69 8.83
N THR A 179 7.86 14.31 10.09
CA THR A 179 8.04 12.94 10.58
C THR A 179 6.73 12.17 10.39
N VAL A 180 6.85 10.98 9.82
CA VAL A 180 5.75 10.04 9.62
C VAL A 180 5.75 9.05 10.78
N GLU A 181 4.69 9.06 11.58
CA GLU A 181 4.47 8.12 12.67
C GLU A 181 3.22 7.29 12.41
N LEU A 182 3.20 6.05 12.90
CA LEU A 182 2.00 5.22 12.91
C LEU A 182 1.41 5.19 14.32
N GLU A 183 0.10 5.37 14.41
CA GLU A 183 -0.66 5.24 15.65
C GLU A 183 -1.84 4.27 15.45
N GLY A 184 -2.08 3.43 16.46
CA GLY A 184 -3.28 2.59 16.52
C GLY A 184 -3.40 1.52 15.43
N GLY A 185 -2.36 1.31 14.62
CA GLY A 185 -2.33 0.30 13.55
C GLY A 185 -3.13 0.63 12.30
N ASN A 186 -3.69 1.84 12.18
CA ASN A 186 -4.42 2.28 10.98
C ASN A 186 -4.40 3.80 10.75
N THR A 187 -3.73 4.55 11.63
CA THR A 187 -3.67 6.02 11.55
C THR A 187 -2.23 6.43 11.30
N VAL A 188 -2.01 7.18 10.22
CA VAL A 188 -0.71 7.77 9.90
C VAL A 188 -0.73 9.21 10.43
N LYS A 189 0.16 9.52 11.36
CA LYS A 189 0.39 10.86 11.88
C LYS A 189 1.54 11.51 11.14
N LEU A 190 1.28 12.70 10.60
CA LEU A 190 2.32 13.56 10.03
C LEU A 190 2.60 14.66 11.04
N LYS A 191 3.85 14.82 11.46
CA LYS A 191 4.27 15.84 12.43
C LYS A 191 5.35 16.74 11.86
N ALA A 192 5.11 18.04 11.83
CA ALA A 192 6.12 19.00 11.38
C ALA A 192 7.19 19.25 12.46
N ASP A 193 8.43 18.84 12.18
CA ASP A 193 9.56 18.98 13.12
C ASP A 193 10.33 20.29 12.94
N SER A 194 10.57 20.67 11.69
CA SER A 194 11.33 21.88 11.36
C SER A 194 10.44 22.86 10.63
N LEU A 195 10.03 23.93 11.31
CA LEU A 195 9.29 25.03 10.71
C LEU A 195 10.24 26.16 10.28
N PRO A 196 9.99 26.83 9.14
CA PRO A 196 10.73 28.01 8.76
C PRO A 196 10.50 29.11 9.79
N LYS A 197 11.58 29.62 10.40
CA LYS A 197 11.52 30.71 11.38
C LYS A 197 11.00 31.98 10.71
N LEU A 198 9.80 32.39 11.07
CA LEU A 198 9.19 33.64 10.61
C LEU A 198 9.42 34.74 11.66
N PRO A 199 9.60 36.01 11.25
CA PRO A 199 9.73 37.15 12.15
C PRO A 199 8.37 37.55 12.79
N VAL A 200 7.47 36.58 12.99
CA VAL A 200 6.11 36.77 13.50
C VAL A 200 5.94 35.87 14.72
N PRO A 201 5.92 36.43 15.95
CA PRO A 201 5.69 35.65 17.17
C PRO A 201 4.35 34.91 17.15
N GLY A 202 4.33 33.62 17.52
CA GLY A 202 3.11 32.80 17.64
C GLY A 202 2.64 32.12 16.35
N PHE A 203 3.26 32.43 15.20
CA PHE A 203 2.87 31.87 13.90
C PHE A 203 3.30 30.41 13.72
N ASP A 204 4.36 29.98 14.43
CA ASP A 204 4.87 28.61 14.38
C ASP A 204 3.82 27.59 14.86
N ASP A 205 3.05 27.90 15.92
CA ASP A 205 2.01 27.02 16.47
C ASP A 205 0.79 26.88 15.54
N GLU A 206 0.53 27.89 14.73
CA GLU A 206 -0.56 27.89 13.75
C GLU A 206 -0.18 27.06 12.52
N ILE A 207 1.06 27.21 12.04
CA ILE A 207 1.61 26.34 10.99
C ILE A 207 1.63 24.88 11.46
N ARG A 208 2.04 24.62 12.71
CA ARG A 208 2.09 23.25 13.23
C ARG A 208 0.71 22.60 13.24
N ARG A 209 -0.32 23.31 13.72
CA ARG A 209 -1.72 22.81 13.70
C ARG A 209 -2.27 22.62 12.29
N ALA A 210 -1.85 23.44 11.34
CA ALA A 210 -2.28 23.33 9.94
C ALA A 210 -1.55 22.21 9.17
N LEU A 211 -0.41 21.73 9.68
CA LEU A 211 0.42 20.69 9.05
C LEU A 211 0.34 19.33 9.75
N ASP A 212 -0.01 19.30 11.04
CA ASP A 212 -0.18 18.07 11.81
C ASP A 212 -1.53 17.44 11.42
N TYR A 213 -1.47 16.34 10.66
CA TYR A 213 -2.65 15.62 10.18
C TYR A 213 -2.62 14.16 10.62
N ASP A 214 -3.79 13.71 11.06
CA ASP A 214 -4.10 12.31 11.30
C ASP A 214 -4.86 11.77 10.08
N LEU A 215 -4.18 10.91 9.33
CA LEU A 215 -4.75 10.22 8.17
C LEU A 215 -5.18 8.83 8.59
N LYS A 216 -6.47 8.66 8.81
CA LYS A 216 -7.05 7.34 9.06
C LYS A 216 -7.23 6.63 7.73
N ILE A 217 -6.61 5.47 7.60
CA ILE A 217 -6.71 4.65 6.39
C ILE A 217 -8.05 3.90 6.43
N GLU A 218 -8.83 4.09 5.38
CA GLU A 218 -10.13 3.45 5.21
C GLU A 218 -9.99 2.19 4.34
N GLY A 219 -10.95 1.25 4.47
CA GLY A 219 -11.00 0.06 3.62
C GLY A 219 -10.00 -1.06 3.97
N MET A 220 -9.31 -0.99 5.11
CA MET A 220 -8.45 -2.09 5.55
C MET A 220 -9.28 -3.35 5.90
N PRO A 221 -8.85 -4.54 5.43
CA PRO A 221 -9.48 -5.80 5.81
C PRO A 221 -9.49 -6.01 7.33
N ALA A 222 -10.59 -6.57 7.84
CA ALA A 222 -10.68 -6.95 9.24
C ALA A 222 -9.56 -7.94 9.61
N GLY A 223 -8.84 -7.66 10.69
CA GLY A 223 -7.71 -8.47 11.16
C GLY A 223 -6.33 -8.00 10.69
N LEU A 224 -6.25 -7.04 9.75
CA LEU A 224 -5.00 -6.41 9.31
C LEU A 224 -4.69 -5.16 10.13
N LYS A 225 -3.41 -4.96 10.47
CA LYS A 225 -2.90 -3.74 11.11
C LYS A 225 -1.61 -3.29 10.43
N LEU A 226 -1.37 -1.99 10.41
CA LEU A 226 -0.10 -1.42 9.98
C LEU A 226 0.90 -1.49 11.13
N ASP A 227 2.07 -2.04 10.85
CA ASP A 227 3.14 -2.24 11.82
C ASP A 227 4.26 -1.22 11.64
N ARG A 228 4.50 -0.78 10.40
CA ARG A 228 5.61 0.12 10.08
C ARG A 228 5.31 1.07 8.92
N ALA A 229 5.85 2.27 9.03
CA ALA A 229 5.96 3.25 7.97
C ALA A 229 7.43 3.62 7.83
N GLU A 230 7.97 3.51 6.61
CA GLU A 230 9.36 3.77 6.29
C GLU A 230 9.43 4.83 5.18
N VAL A 231 10.33 5.79 5.35
CA VAL A 231 10.68 6.74 4.29
C VAL A 231 11.77 6.11 3.44
N THR A 232 11.52 5.95 2.14
CA THR A 232 12.47 5.39 1.18
C THR A 232 12.82 6.42 0.10
N GLU A 233 13.77 6.11 -0.77
CA GLU A 233 14.15 7.00 -1.88
C GLU A 233 13.03 7.21 -2.90
N ASP A 234 12.13 6.22 -3.03
CA ASP A 234 11.03 6.24 -4.00
C ASP A 234 9.72 6.80 -3.43
N GLY A 235 9.59 6.91 -2.10
CA GLY A 235 8.37 7.37 -1.45
C GLY A 235 8.20 6.90 -0.02
N LEU A 236 6.95 6.78 0.42
CA LEU A 236 6.60 6.21 1.71
C LEU A 236 6.16 4.76 1.54
N LYS A 237 6.80 3.84 2.27
CA LYS A 237 6.43 2.42 2.32
C LYS A 237 5.76 2.12 3.64
N PHE A 238 4.56 1.57 3.58
CA PHE A 238 3.81 1.08 4.72
C PHE A 238 3.82 -0.45 4.68
N THR A 239 3.99 -1.10 5.83
CA THR A 239 3.87 -2.54 5.97
C THR A 239 2.93 -2.88 7.10
N GLY A 240 2.17 -3.95 6.94
CA GLY A 240 1.23 -4.41 7.94
C GLY A 240 1.06 -5.92 7.93
N THR A 241 0.75 -6.47 9.09
CA THR A 241 0.48 -7.88 9.29
C THR A 241 -0.89 -8.08 9.92
N GLY A 242 -1.44 -9.27 9.71
CA GLY A 242 -2.75 -9.63 10.20
C GLY A 242 -2.89 -11.11 10.46
N THR A 243 -3.85 -11.45 11.31
CA THR A 243 -4.25 -12.83 11.58
C THR A 243 -5.75 -12.98 11.39
N ASN A 244 -6.18 -14.12 10.87
CA ASN A 244 -7.58 -14.37 10.51
C ASN A 244 -8.18 -13.25 9.65
N VAL A 245 -7.45 -12.85 8.61
CA VAL A 245 -7.83 -11.73 7.75
C VAL A 245 -8.96 -12.15 6.83
N SER A 246 -10.08 -11.44 6.92
CA SER A 246 -11.25 -11.71 6.09
C SER A 246 -11.10 -11.05 4.72
N LEU A 247 -11.25 -11.85 3.67
CA LEU A 247 -11.20 -11.45 2.28
C LEU A 247 -12.62 -11.61 1.72
N VAL A 248 -13.29 -10.49 1.45
CA VAL A 248 -14.64 -10.49 0.89
C VAL A 248 -14.51 -10.33 -0.63
N GLY A 249 -15.18 -11.20 -1.38
CA GLY A 249 -15.25 -11.17 -2.84
C GLY A 249 -16.44 -10.38 -3.36
#